data_AF-A0A1J4N2Y3-F1
#
_entry.id   AF-A0A1J4N2Y3-F1
#
_cell.length_a   1.000
_cell.length_b   1.000
_cell.length_c   1.000
_cell.angle_alpha   90.00
_cell.angle_beta   90.00
_cell.angle_gamma   90.00
#
_symmetry.space_group_name_H-M   'P 1'
#
loop_
_entity.id
_entity.type
_entity.pdbx_description
1 polymer ?
#
loop_
_entity_poly.entity_id
_entity_poly.type
_entity_poly.pdbx_seq_one_letter_code
_entity_poly.pdbx_strand_id
1 'polypeptide(L)'
;MNVPWHSDRGETLVEVLVAVSILGIAGVAVVTGLQMSITSSDIHRKQTTGGAYARSYAESIQDYVAAAADRYVPCAGANAYSPATVGFTVPAGYTAEQALAKRVPPDGGAAGACSGNDTGVQQIEITLSASDGRAAERLTVLLRRPCGPRMAMCG
;
A
#
# COMPACT_ATOMS: atom_id res chain seq x y z
N MET A 1 -15.61 1.99 -77.26
CA MET A 1 -15.72 1.15 -76.06
C MET A 1 -16.28 1.99 -74.93
N ASN A 2 -17.49 1.68 -74.46
CA ASN A 2 -18.14 2.39 -73.37
C ASN A 2 -18.20 1.43 -72.18
N VAL A 3 -17.50 1.75 -71.08
CA VAL A 3 -17.58 1.02 -69.81
C VAL A 3 -18.35 1.87 -68.81
N PRO A 4 -19.65 1.62 -68.59
CA PRO A 4 -20.36 2.21 -67.48
C PRO A 4 -20.35 1.21 -66.31
N TRP A 5 -19.40 1.39 -65.40
CA TRP A 5 -19.54 0.86 -64.04
C TRP A 5 -20.19 1.94 -63.18
N HIS A 6 -21.50 1.90 -63.04
CA HIS A 6 -22.16 2.56 -61.90
C HIS A 6 -23.21 1.60 -61.35
N SER A 7 -22.77 0.80 -60.41
CA SER A 7 -23.64 0.09 -59.50
C SER A 7 -23.64 0.83 -58.16
N ASP A 8 -24.09 2.08 -58.17
CA ASP A 8 -24.42 2.86 -56.96
C ASP A 8 -25.76 2.38 -56.40
N ARG A 9 -25.84 1.10 -56.05
CA ARG A 9 -26.99 0.51 -55.36
C ARG A 9 -26.46 -0.13 -54.09
N GLY A 10 -26.29 0.70 -53.07
CA GLY A 10 -25.71 0.27 -51.80
C GLY A 10 -25.84 1.24 -50.64
N GLU A 11 -25.99 2.55 -50.85
CA GLU A 11 -26.11 3.56 -49.78
C GLU A 11 -27.44 3.43 -49.02
N THR A 12 -27.58 2.40 -48.19
CA THR A 12 -28.78 2.16 -47.40
C THR A 12 -28.66 2.87 -46.05
N LEU A 13 -29.78 3.39 -45.52
CA LEU A 13 -29.84 3.95 -44.17
C LEU A 13 -29.31 2.98 -43.10
N VAL A 14 -29.41 1.67 -43.37
CA VAL A 14 -28.91 0.60 -42.50
C VAL A 14 -27.39 0.59 -42.46
N GLU A 15 -26.70 0.79 -43.58
CA GLU A 15 -25.24 0.82 -43.64
C GLU A 15 -24.66 1.99 -42.81
N VAL A 16 -25.24 3.18 -42.97
CA VAL A 16 -24.86 4.36 -42.17
C VAL A 16 -25.16 4.13 -40.69
N LEU A 17 -26.30 3.53 -40.36
CA LEU A 17 -26.67 3.23 -38.97
C LEU A 17 -25.70 2.22 -38.33
N VAL A 18 -25.31 1.18 -39.05
CA VAL A 18 -24.31 0.21 -38.58
C VAL A 18 -22.95 0.87 -38.43
N ALA A 19 -22.51 1.68 -39.39
CA ALA A 19 -21.24 2.41 -39.30
C ALA A 19 -21.20 3.34 -38.07
N VAL A 20 -22.25 4.13 -37.85
CA VAL A 20 -22.36 5.00 -36.67
C VAL A 20 -22.39 4.20 -35.38
N SER A 21 -23.07 3.05 -35.36
CA SER A 21 -23.08 2.17 -34.17
C SER A 21 -21.69 1.63 -33.81
N ILE A 22 -20.91 1.19 -34.81
CA ILE A 22 -19.55 0.69 -34.62
C ILE A 22 -18.63 1.81 -34.15
N LEU A 23 -18.70 2.99 -34.80
CA LEU A 23 -17.91 4.15 -34.40
C LEU A 23 -18.27 4.64 -32.99
N GLY A 24 -19.56 4.58 -32.63
CA GLY A 24 -20.03 4.90 -31.28
C GLY A 24 -19.44 3.97 -30.22
N ILE A 25 -19.49 2.66 -30.46
CA ILE A 25 -18.91 1.65 -29.55
C ILE A 25 -17.39 1.82 -29.45
N ALA A 26 -16.72 2.02 -30.58
CA ALA A 26 -15.28 2.26 -30.61
C ALA A 26 -14.89 3.53 -29.84
N GLY A 27 -15.65 4.61 -29.99
CA GLY A 27 -15.43 5.86 -29.27
C GLY A 27 -15.55 5.68 -27.75
N VAL A 28 -16.59 5.00 -27.27
CA VAL A 28 -16.76 4.70 -25.84
C VAL A 28 -15.62 3.84 -25.32
N ALA A 29 -15.22 2.80 -26.06
CA ALA A 29 -14.12 1.92 -25.66
C ALA A 29 -12.78 2.66 -25.49
N VAL A 30 -12.50 3.64 -26.37
CA VAL A 30 -11.28 4.45 -26.26
C VAL A 30 -11.33 5.36 -25.03
N VAL A 31 -12.45 6.04 -24.78
CA VAL A 31 -12.58 6.95 -23.64
C VAL A 31 -12.48 6.19 -22.31
N THR A 32 -13.14 5.04 -22.20
CA THR A 32 -13.07 4.21 -20.99
C THR A 32 -11.67 3.66 -20.77
N GLY A 33 -10.99 3.22 -21.84
CA GLY A 33 -9.59 2.78 -21.78
C GLY A 33 -8.66 3.86 -21.23
N LEU A 34 -8.78 5.10 -21.73
CA LEU A 34 -7.97 6.22 -21.27
C LEU A 34 -8.24 6.58 -19.80
N GLN A 35 -9.50 6.60 -19.38
CA GLN A 35 -9.87 6.85 -17.98
C GLN A 35 -9.28 5.78 -17.04
N MET A 36 -9.34 4.52 -17.45
CA MET A 36 -8.75 3.42 -16.69
C MET A 36 -7.22 3.56 -16.57
N SER A 37 -6.53 3.92 -17.66
CA SER A 37 -5.07 4.13 -17.63
C SER A 37 -4.67 5.26 -16.68
N ILE A 38 -5.39 6.38 -16.68
CA ILE A 38 -5.10 7.52 -15.79
C ILE A 38 -5.31 7.14 -14.32
N THR A 39 -6.44 6.51 -14.00
CA THR A 39 -6.77 6.13 -12.62
C THR A 39 -5.82 5.07 -12.08
N SER A 40 -5.47 4.07 -12.90
CA SER A 40 -4.46 3.06 -12.55
C SER A 40 -3.09 3.70 -12.26
N SER A 41 -2.68 4.68 -13.07
CA SER A 41 -1.42 5.40 -12.87
C SER A 41 -1.38 6.20 -11.56
N ASP A 42 -2.48 6.88 -11.20
CA ASP A 42 -2.60 7.60 -9.93
C ASP A 42 -2.49 6.66 -8.73
N ILE A 43 -3.24 5.55 -8.76
CA ILE A 43 -3.18 4.53 -7.71
C ILE A 43 -1.77 3.97 -7.58
N HIS A 44 -1.13 3.60 -8.69
CA HIS A 44 0.22 3.05 -8.66
C HIS A 44 1.25 4.03 -8.06
N ARG A 45 1.13 5.32 -8.41
CA ARG A 45 2.00 6.35 -7.82
C ARG A 45 1.77 6.48 -6.31
N LYS A 46 0.53 6.43 -5.85
CA LYS A 46 0.19 6.47 -4.42
C LYS A 46 0.68 5.23 -3.66
N GLN A 47 0.56 4.05 -4.25
CA GLN A 47 1.11 2.82 -3.66
C GLN A 47 2.63 2.86 -3.57
N THR A 48 3.31 3.32 -4.63
CA THR A 48 4.78 3.42 -4.66
C THR A 48 5.29 4.42 -3.61
N THR A 49 4.66 5.60 -3.53
CA THR A 49 5.03 6.62 -2.54
C THR A 49 4.65 6.21 -1.12
N GLY A 50 3.46 5.63 -0.93
CA GLY A 50 3.00 5.07 0.33
C GLY A 50 3.92 3.98 0.87
N GLY A 51 4.43 3.11 -0.01
CA GLY A 51 5.37 2.04 0.36
C GLY A 51 6.71 2.59 0.85
N ALA A 52 7.22 3.65 0.20
CA ALA A 52 8.40 4.37 0.69
C ALA A 52 8.16 5.00 2.06
N TYR A 53 7.00 5.65 2.26
CA TYR A 53 6.65 6.25 3.55
C TYR A 53 6.44 5.21 4.66
N ALA A 54 5.83 4.07 4.35
CA ALA A 54 5.72 2.96 5.29
C ALA A 54 7.08 2.42 5.70
N ARG A 55 8.02 2.31 4.76
CA ARG A 55 9.39 1.93 5.07
C ARG A 55 10.09 2.96 5.97
N SER A 56 9.98 4.26 5.66
CA SER A 56 10.56 5.31 6.51
C SER A 56 9.95 5.33 7.91
N TYR A 57 8.64 5.04 8.03
CA TYR A 57 8.01 4.88 9.34
C TYR A 57 8.58 3.67 10.10
N ALA A 58 8.72 2.51 9.44
CA ALA A 58 9.36 1.34 10.05
C ALA A 58 10.80 1.63 10.51
N GLU A 59 11.58 2.34 9.70
CA GLU A 59 12.94 2.76 10.05
C GLU A 59 12.94 3.67 11.29
N SER A 60 12.04 4.65 11.37
CA SER A 60 11.91 5.49 12.57
C SER A 60 11.57 4.71 13.83
N ILE A 61 10.75 3.65 13.74
CA ILE A 61 10.45 2.76 14.87
C ILE A 61 11.72 1.99 15.27
N GLN A 62 12.46 1.45 14.30
CA GLN A 62 13.69 0.72 14.57
C GLN A 62 14.75 1.61 15.23
N ASP A 63 14.96 2.82 14.71
CA ASP A 63 15.90 3.80 15.26
C ASP A 63 15.47 4.24 16.67
N TYR A 64 14.18 4.49 16.86
CA TYR A 64 13.63 4.84 18.17
C TYR A 64 13.92 3.76 19.21
N VAL A 65 13.69 2.50 18.87
CA VAL A 65 13.90 1.35 19.77
C VAL A 65 15.39 1.06 19.96
N ALA A 66 16.20 1.17 18.91
CA ALA A 66 17.65 0.94 18.99
C ALA A 66 18.35 1.97 19.89
N ALA A 67 17.81 3.18 20.00
CA ALA A 67 18.41 4.25 20.79
C ALA A 67 18.42 3.98 22.31
N ALA A 68 17.44 3.24 22.85
CA ALA A 68 17.37 2.96 24.28
C ALA A 68 16.57 1.67 24.60
N ALA A 69 17.05 0.85 25.54
CA ALA A 69 16.44 -0.45 25.86
C ALA A 69 15.02 -0.34 26.45
N ASP A 70 14.73 0.75 27.15
CA ASP A 70 13.43 1.08 27.74
C ASP A 70 12.38 1.51 26.69
N ARG A 71 12.79 1.82 25.46
CA ARG A 71 11.88 2.16 24.34
C ARG A 71 11.31 0.93 23.65
N TYR A 72 11.87 -0.25 23.93
CA TYR A 72 11.24 -1.50 23.56
C TYR A 72 10.07 -1.77 24.50
N VAL A 73 8.84 -1.75 23.98
CA VAL A 73 7.62 -2.04 24.75
C VAL A 73 7.28 -3.52 24.56
N PRO A 74 7.35 -4.34 25.62
CA PRO A 74 7.02 -5.75 25.50
C PRO A 74 5.55 -5.94 25.18
N CYS A 75 5.24 -6.76 24.18
CA CYS A 75 3.88 -6.94 23.68
C CYS A 75 3.19 -5.59 23.39
N ALA A 76 3.83 -4.77 22.56
CA ALA A 76 3.38 -3.41 22.27
C ALA A 76 1.89 -3.37 21.85
N GLY A 77 1.09 -2.57 22.56
CA GLY A 77 -0.31 -2.33 22.20
C GLY A 77 -0.43 -1.61 20.85
N ALA A 78 -1.68 -1.43 20.38
CA ALA A 78 -1.92 -0.59 19.22
C ALA A 78 -1.43 0.84 19.48
N ASN A 79 -0.72 1.42 18.51
CA ASN A 79 -0.14 2.76 18.55
C ASN A 79 0.85 3.02 19.70
N ALA A 80 1.42 1.98 20.32
CA ALA A 80 2.55 2.13 21.23
C ALA A 80 3.74 2.82 20.54
N TYR A 81 3.90 2.59 19.24
CA TYR A 81 4.90 3.24 18.38
C TYR A 81 4.27 4.29 17.45
N SER A 82 3.41 5.16 17.98
CA SER A 82 2.75 6.21 17.19
C SER A 82 3.77 7.12 16.47
N PRO A 83 3.40 7.75 15.33
CA PRO A 83 4.29 8.67 14.62
C PRO A 83 4.92 9.74 15.51
N ALA A 84 4.14 10.36 16.39
CA ALA A 84 4.63 11.36 17.32
C ALA A 84 5.64 10.79 18.33
N THR A 85 5.41 9.56 18.81
CA THR A 85 6.30 8.87 19.75
C THR A 85 7.68 8.63 19.15
N VAL A 86 7.72 8.19 17.89
CA VAL A 86 8.97 7.79 17.21
C VAL A 86 9.60 8.93 16.41
N GLY A 87 9.03 10.14 16.44
CA GLY A 87 9.52 11.30 15.70
C GLY A 87 9.29 11.23 14.19
N PHE A 88 8.35 10.39 13.73
CA PHE A 88 7.96 10.31 12.33
C PHE A 88 6.96 11.40 11.97
N THR A 89 7.29 12.21 10.96
CA THR A 89 6.36 13.19 10.41
C THR A 89 5.52 12.53 9.33
N VAL A 90 4.22 12.36 9.59
CA VAL A 90 3.29 11.77 8.62
C VAL A 90 3.14 12.73 7.43
N PRO A 91 3.39 12.27 6.18
CA PRO A 91 3.20 13.10 5.00
C PRO A 91 1.75 13.58 4.85
N ALA A 92 1.57 14.78 4.30
CA ALA A 92 0.25 15.34 4.06
C ALA A 92 -0.61 14.40 3.19
N GLY A 93 -1.86 14.20 3.59
CA GLY A 93 -2.78 13.32 2.89
C GLY A 93 -2.64 11.84 3.22
N TYR A 94 -1.81 11.47 4.21
CA TYR A 94 -1.71 10.11 4.74
C TYR A 94 -2.05 10.05 6.23
N THR A 95 -2.49 8.87 6.68
CA THR A 95 -2.55 8.48 8.09
C THR A 95 -1.62 7.30 8.31
N ALA A 96 -1.02 7.20 9.49
CA ALA A 96 -0.10 6.13 9.86
C ALA A 96 -0.53 5.52 11.19
N GLU A 97 -0.63 4.20 11.24
CA GLU A 97 -1.07 3.45 12.41
C GLU A 97 -0.20 2.22 12.62
N GLN A 98 -0.02 1.83 13.89
CA GLN A 98 0.65 0.58 14.26
C GLN A 98 -0.35 -0.34 14.96
N ALA A 99 -0.56 -1.53 14.41
CA ALA A 99 -1.38 -2.56 14.99
C ALA A 99 -0.69 -3.23 16.19
N LEU A 100 -1.49 -3.81 17.09
CA LEU A 100 -1.00 -4.58 18.24
C LEU A 100 0.07 -5.61 17.85
N ALA A 101 1.11 -5.70 18.66
CA ALA A 101 2.22 -6.61 18.44
C ALA A 101 1.78 -8.07 18.55
N LYS A 102 2.41 -8.89 17.71
CA LYS A 102 2.30 -10.34 17.73
C LYS A 102 3.60 -10.94 18.24
N ARG A 103 3.50 -11.98 19.06
CA ARG A 103 4.64 -12.76 19.50
C ARG A 103 5.17 -13.57 18.33
N VAL A 104 6.49 -13.54 18.14
CA VAL A 104 7.19 -14.37 17.16
C VAL A 104 7.74 -15.59 17.89
N PRO A 105 7.27 -16.81 17.59
CA PRO A 105 7.77 -17.99 18.28
C PRO A 105 9.19 -18.34 17.77
N PRO A 106 10.07 -18.88 18.64
CA PRO A 106 11.49 -19.10 18.33
C PRO A 106 11.74 -20.24 17.33
N ASP A 107 10.74 -21.08 17.09
CA ASP A 107 10.73 -22.20 16.14
C ASP A 107 10.38 -21.76 14.70
N GLY A 108 10.13 -20.47 14.47
CA GLY A 108 9.71 -19.95 13.17
C GLY A 108 8.25 -20.22 12.83
N GLY A 109 7.43 -20.65 13.80
CA GLY A 109 5.98 -20.76 13.66
C GLY A 109 5.28 -19.43 13.39
N ALA A 110 3.97 -19.48 13.10
CA ALA A 110 3.18 -18.29 12.83
C ALA A 110 3.11 -17.36 14.06
N ALA A 111 3.21 -16.05 13.82
CA ALA A 111 3.11 -15.06 14.89
C ALA A 111 1.69 -15.04 15.49
N GLY A 112 1.61 -15.09 16.81
CA GLY A 112 0.36 -15.18 17.58
C GLY A 112 0.10 -13.95 18.46
N ALA A 113 -1.01 -13.94 19.17
CA ALA A 113 -1.31 -12.88 20.13
C ALA A 113 -0.19 -12.77 21.19
N CYS A 114 0.17 -11.53 21.56
CA CYS A 114 1.20 -11.28 22.57
C CYS A 114 0.54 -11.15 23.96
N SER A 115 0.31 -12.26 24.65
CA SER A 115 -0.30 -12.32 25.98
C SER A 115 0.73 -12.30 27.11
N GLY A 116 1.69 -11.37 27.06
CA GLY A 116 2.72 -11.16 28.10
C GLY A 116 4.00 -12.02 27.97
N ASN A 117 4.06 -12.93 27.00
CA ASN A 117 5.23 -13.79 26.74
C ASN A 117 6.10 -13.23 25.62
N ASP A 118 6.69 -12.06 25.84
CA ASP A 118 7.64 -11.49 24.90
C ASP A 118 9.05 -12.11 25.08
N THR A 119 9.59 -12.70 24.02
CA THR A 119 10.92 -13.31 23.96
C THR A 119 12.00 -12.33 23.47
N GLY A 120 11.74 -11.02 23.57
CA GLY A 120 12.63 -9.97 23.05
C GLY A 120 12.53 -9.77 21.54
N VAL A 121 11.58 -10.43 20.88
CA VAL A 121 11.28 -10.28 19.46
C VAL A 121 9.77 -10.27 19.29
N GLN A 122 9.27 -9.24 18.62
CA GLN A 122 7.86 -9.08 18.30
C GLN A 122 7.66 -8.66 16.85
N GLN A 123 6.53 -9.05 16.28
CA GLN A 123 6.10 -8.62 14.97
C GLN A 123 5.07 -7.51 15.15
N ILE A 124 5.29 -6.37 14.52
CA ILE A 124 4.31 -5.29 14.42
C ILE A 124 3.91 -5.11 12.96
N GLU A 125 2.65 -4.77 12.74
CA GLU A 125 2.18 -4.33 11.42
C GLU A 125 1.96 -2.83 11.49
N ILE A 126 2.57 -2.11 10.55
CA ILE A 126 2.28 -0.70 10.33
C ILE A 126 1.43 -0.57 9.08
N THR A 127 0.47 0.35 9.13
CA THR A 127 -0.39 0.69 8.00
C THR A 127 -0.24 2.17 7.71
N LEU A 128 0.07 2.53 6.47
CA LEU A 128 -0.17 3.88 5.95
C LEU A 128 -1.37 3.88 5.02
N SER A 129 -2.32 4.76 5.26
CA SER A 129 -3.50 4.92 4.41
C SER A 129 -3.52 6.30 3.78
N ALA A 130 -3.78 6.37 2.48
CA ALA A 130 -4.12 7.63 1.83
C ALA A 130 -5.49 8.11 2.35
N SER A 131 -5.57 9.39 2.69
CA SER A 131 -6.78 10.04 3.22
C SER A 131 -7.99 10.00 2.28
N ASP A 132 -7.75 9.79 0.98
CA ASP A 132 -8.79 9.64 -0.04
C ASP A 132 -9.29 8.19 -0.21
N GLY A 133 -8.77 7.25 0.59
CA GLY A 133 -9.16 5.84 0.58
C GLY A 133 -8.69 5.03 -0.63
N ARG A 134 -7.85 5.60 -1.50
CA ARG A 134 -7.45 4.96 -2.77
C ARG A 134 -6.23 4.06 -2.66
N ALA A 135 -5.46 4.17 -1.60
CA ALA A 135 -4.28 3.36 -1.36
C ALA A 135 -4.08 3.11 0.14
N ALA A 136 -3.69 1.89 0.49
CA ALA A 136 -3.25 1.54 1.83
C ALA A 136 -2.07 0.59 1.71
N GLU A 137 -0.99 0.90 2.41
CA GLU A 137 0.26 0.15 2.40
C GLU A 137 0.50 -0.43 3.79
N ARG A 138 0.74 -1.74 3.82
CA ARG A 138 1.00 -2.46 5.07
C ARG A 138 2.41 -3.01 5.03
N LEU A 139 3.15 -2.77 6.11
CA LEU A 139 4.47 -3.33 6.29
C LEU A 139 4.52 -4.06 7.62
N THR A 140 4.88 -5.34 7.55
CA THR A 140 5.20 -6.14 8.72
C THR A 140 6.66 -5.93 9.07
N VAL A 141 6.93 -5.57 10.32
CA VAL A 141 8.28 -5.33 10.84
C VAL A 141 8.54 -6.27 12.01
N LEU A 142 9.68 -6.94 11.98
CA LEU A 142 10.20 -7.68 13.12
C LEU A 142 11.04 -6.73 13.97
N LEU A 143 10.52 -6.41 15.14
CA LEU A 143 11.18 -5.57 16.12
C LEU A 143 11.92 -6.45 17.12
N ARG A 144 13.18 -6.14 17.39
CA ARG A 144 14.00 -6.83 18.38
C ARG A 144 14.36 -5.88 19.50
N ARG A 145 14.36 -6.37 20.73
CA ARG A 145 14.91 -5.64 21.87
C ARG A 145 16.40 -5.39 21.59
N PRO A 146 16.89 -4.14 21.72
CA PRO A 146 18.31 -3.86 21.52
C PRO A 146 19.12 -4.55 22.63
N CYS A 147 20.25 -5.16 22.26
CA CYS A 147 21.25 -5.60 23.23
C CYS A 147 22.66 -5.19 22.80
N GLY A 148 23.45 -4.80 23.79
CA GLY A 148 24.80 -4.29 23.62
C GLY A 148 25.47 -4.06 24.98
N PRO A 149 26.78 -3.75 25.03
CA PRO A 149 27.54 -3.67 26.27
C PRO A 149 27.11 -2.58 27.27
N ARG A 150 26.19 -1.68 26.87
CA ARG A 150 25.56 -0.65 27.73
C ARG A 150 24.08 -0.92 28.03
N MET A 151 23.52 -2.04 27.58
CA MET A 151 22.10 -2.39 27.71
C MET A 151 21.96 -3.81 28.28
N ALA A 152 20.92 -4.05 29.08
CA ALA A 152 20.73 -5.30 29.82
C ALA A 152 20.84 -6.56 28.91
N MET A 153 21.40 -7.64 29.47
CA MET A 153 21.66 -8.90 28.76
C MET A 153 20.43 -9.40 28.00
N CYS A 154 20.62 -9.77 26.74
CA CYS A 154 19.64 -10.46 25.90
C CYS A 154 19.32 -11.82 26.55
N GLY A 155 18.13 -11.96 27.12
CA GLY A 155 17.60 -13.19 27.72
C GLY A 155 16.11 -13.31 27.45
#